data_AF-A0A933DKZ4-F1
#
_entry.id   AF-A0A933DKZ4-F1
#
_cell.length_a   1.000
_cell.length_b   1.000
_cell.length_c   1.000
_cell.angle_alpha   90.00
_cell.angle_beta   90.00
_cell.angle_gamma   90.00
#
_symmetry.space_group_name_H-M   'P 1'
#
loop_
_entity.id
_entity.type
_entity.pdbx_description
1 polymer ?
#
loop_
_entity_poly.entity_id
_entity_poly.type
_entity_poly.pdbx_seq_one_letter_code
_entity_poly.pdbx_strand_id
1 'polypeptide(L)'
;MEGYKLLYGESVDEDIRQEASRIEGTTEKQKANLDGEMLERLAYALFLKNLGKQFIVARTSHHDDAVNHVDTMLLDKENGHLICAFDEVSDINDRFYSEKQKAVMDRNTRGGSNVKYALRLKDIGDKKVVTPAGAEHIPLFYIALSSNIIREGVRKFKDAHGEQSDFEKQIFGYFIESISAQIQGLELEDRLTSLNPKLKERLLGFKKIIEGLKQGN
;
A
#
# COMPACT_ATOMS: atom_id res chain seq x y z
N MET A 1 -13.63 -19.86 0.82
CA MET A 1 -13.16 -18.79 -0.08
C MET A 1 -14.23 -17.73 -0.37
N GLU A 2 -15.52 -17.95 -0.12
CA GLU A 2 -16.61 -16.96 -0.35
C GLU A 2 -16.62 -15.73 0.58
N GLY A 3 -16.14 -15.85 1.82
CA GLY A 3 -16.17 -14.73 2.78
C GLY A 3 -15.31 -13.51 2.40
N TYR A 4 -14.35 -13.69 1.48
CA TYR A 4 -13.46 -12.60 1.04
C TYR A 4 -14.08 -11.73 -0.07
N LYS A 5 -15.02 -12.27 -0.87
CA LYS A 5 -15.75 -11.47 -1.88
C LYS A 5 -16.61 -10.39 -1.21
N LEU A 6 -17.21 -10.72 -0.06
CA LEU A 6 -18.05 -9.83 0.74
C LEU A 6 -17.32 -8.62 1.35
N LEU A 7 -15.98 -8.68 1.47
CA LEU A 7 -15.22 -7.59 2.08
C LEU A 7 -14.77 -6.54 1.06
N TYR A 8 -14.43 -6.90 -0.18
CA TYR A 8 -13.83 -5.94 -1.13
C TYR A 8 -14.06 -6.22 -2.63
N GLY A 9 -14.83 -7.24 -3.03
CA GLY A 9 -14.80 -7.76 -4.41
C GLY A 9 -15.66 -7.01 -5.44
N GLU A 10 -16.77 -6.41 -5.04
CA GLU A 10 -17.64 -5.64 -5.95
C GLU A 10 -17.42 -4.11 -5.83
N SER A 11 -16.95 -3.63 -4.67
CA SER A 11 -16.84 -2.20 -4.40
C SER A 11 -15.65 -1.52 -5.09
N VAL A 12 -14.52 -2.22 -5.28
CA VAL A 12 -13.27 -1.57 -5.72
C VAL A 12 -13.32 -1.15 -7.19
N ASP A 13 -13.89 -2.00 -8.05
CA ASP A 13 -14.08 -1.68 -9.46
C ASP A 13 -15.13 -0.57 -9.65
N GLU A 14 -16.14 -0.54 -8.78
CA GLU A 14 -17.13 0.54 -8.77
C GLU A 14 -16.49 1.85 -8.29
N ASP A 15 -15.68 1.80 -7.23
CA ASP A 15 -14.95 2.93 -6.66
C ASP A 15 -14.00 3.57 -7.68
N ILE A 16 -13.23 2.77 -8.43
CA ILE A 16 -12.33 3.28 -9.48
C ILE A 16 -13.14 3.90 -10.62
N ARG A 17 -14.26 3.29 -11.02
CA ARG A 17 -15.15 3.84 -12.06
C ARG A 17 -15.80 5.15 -11.63
N GLN A 18 -16.22 5.26 -10.37
CA GLN A 18 -16.75 6.50 -9.82
C GLN A 18 -15.70 7.61 -9.85
N GLU A 19 -14.46 7.33 -9.46
CA GLU A 19 -13.39 8.34 -9.56
C GLU A 19 -13.08 8.77 -10.99
N ALA A 20 -13.08 7.84 -11.95
CA ALA A 20 -12.90 8.16 -13.37
C ALA A 20 -13.92 9.20 -13.86
N SER A 21 -15.15 9.15 -13.35
CA SER A 21 -16.23 10.08 -13.71
C SER A 21 -16.10 11.47 -13.05
N ARG A 22 -15.41 11.58 -11.91
CA ARG A 22 -15.25 12.84 -11.14
C ARG A 22 -14.16 13.76 -11.71
N ILE A 23 -13.36 13.28 -12.67
CA ILE A 23 -12.29 14.03 -13.32
C ILE A 23 -12.85 15.22 -14.14
N GLU A 24 -14.09 15.11 -14.64
CA GLU A 24 -14.71 16.15 -15.46
C GLU A 24 -15.40 17.21 -14.59
N GLY A 25 -14.93 18.46 -14.65
CA GLY A 25 -15.60 19.61 -14.02
C GLY A 25 -15.03 20.11 -12.69
N THR A 26 -13.89 19.59 -12.22
CA THR A 26 -13.26 20.00 -10.94
C THR A 26 -12.23 21.14 -11.10
N THR A 27 -12.14 22.01 -10.09
CA THR A 27 -11.15 23.11 -10.02
C THR A 27 -9.73 22.60 -9.69
N GLU A 28 -8.67 23.36 -9.98
CA GLU A 28 -7.28 22.94 -9.73
C GLU A 28 -7.00 22.49 -8.28
N LYS A 29 -7.55 23.19 -7.27
CA LYS A 29 -7.38 22.77 -5.86
C LYS A 29 -8.13 21.46 -5.55
N GLN A 30 -9.28 21.24 -6.18
CA GLN A 30 -10.02 19.98 -6.06
C GLN A 30 -9.31 18.84 -6.77
N LYS A 31 -8.57 19.13 -7.86
CA LYS A 31 -7.81 18.13 -8.61
C LYS A 31 -6.69 17.50 -7.79
N ALA A 32 -5.96 18.26 -6.98
CA ALA A 32 -4.88 17.70 -6.15
C ALA A 32 -5.41 16.67 -5.12
N ASN A 33 -6.47 17.03 -4.38
CA ASN A 33 -7.11 16.09 -3.45
C ASN A 33 -7.70 14.88 -4.18
N LEU A 34 -8.33 15.11 -5.33
CA LEU A 34 -8.88 14.03 -6.16
C LEU A 34 -7.78 13.10 -6.66
N ASP A 35 -6.63 13.62 -7.09
CA ASP A 35 -5.49 12.82 -7.53
C ASP A 35 -4.95 11.95 -6.37
N GLY A 36 -4.98 12.45 -5.13
CA GLY A 36 -4.65 11.65 -3.93
C GLY A 36 -5.61 10.49 -3.71
N GLU A 37 -6.92 10.77 -3.68
CA GLU A 37 -7.97 9.75 -3.56
C GLU A 37 -7.88 8.71 -4.70
N MET A 38 -7.59 9.16 -5.91
CA MET A 38 -7.42 8.29 -7.09
C MET A 38 -6.17 7.41 -6.97
N LEU A 39 -5.05 7.95 -6.50
CA LEU A 39 -3.83 7.18 -6.29
C LEU A 39 -4.04 6.10 -5.23
N GLU A 40 -4.67 6.44 -4.10
CA GLU A 40 -4.97 5.48 -3.03
C GLU A 40 -5.77 4.28 -3.58
N ARG A 41 -6.86 4.55 -4.31
CA ARG A 41 -7.69 3.49 -4.91
C ARG A 41 -6.96 2.68 -5.97
N LEU A 42 -6.21 3.35 -6.85
CA LEU A 42 -5.43 2.70 -7.90
C LEU A 42 -4.34 1.81 -7.30
N ALA A 43 -3.59 2.31 -6.32
CA ALA A 43 -2.55 1.56 -5.63
C ALA A 43 -3.15 0.35 -4.90
N TYR A 44 -4.22 0.55 -4.14
CA TYR A 44 -4.95 -0.53 -3.49
C TYR A 44 -5.36 -1.63 -4.49
N ALA A 45 -5.99 -1.26 -5.60
CA ALA A 45 -6.46 -2.24 -6.59
C ALA A 45 -5.31 -2.96 -7.31
N LEU A 46 -4.22 -2.26 -7.61
CA LEU A 46 -3.01 -2.88 -8.16
C LEU A 46 -2.36 -3.84 -7.16
N PHE A 47 -2.26 -3.47 -5.88
CA PHE A 47 -1.78 -4.39 -4.85
C PHE A 47 -2.71 -5.59 -4.70
N LEU A 48 -4.03 -5.39 -4.69
CA LEU A 48 -5.00 -6.49 -4.61
C LEU A 48 -4.85 -7.46 -5.79
N LYS A 49 -4.73 -6.94 -7.01
CA LYS A 49 -4.56 -7.76 -8.23
C LYS A 49 -3.27 -8.58 -8.20
N ASN A 50 -2.16 -7.97 -7.79
CA ASN A 50 -0.82 -8.60 -7.85
C ASN A 50 -0.49 -9.45 -6.62
N LEU A 51 -0.89 -8.99 -5.44
CA LEU A 51 -0.48 -9.55 -4.15
C LEU A 51 -1.62 -10.28 -3.45
N GLY A 52 -2.88 -10.05 -3.86
CA GLY A 52 -4.07 -10.55 -3.18
C GLY A 52 -4.21 -12.07 -3.14
N LYS A 53 -3.42 -12.84 -3.90
CA LYS A 53 -3.35 -14.31 -3.72
C LYS A 53 -2.64 -14.68 -2.41
N GLN A 54 -1.50 -14.08 -2.14
CA GLN A 54 -0.63 -14.37 -0.99
C GLN A 54 -0.97 -13.51 0.23
N PHE A 55 -1.46 -12.29 0.01
CA PHE A 55 -1.69 -11.30 1.06
C PHE A 55 -3.17 -10.91 1.15
N ILE A 56 -3.59 -10.52 2.34
CA ILE A 56 -4.78 -9.68 2.52
C ILE A 56 -4.31 -8.24 2.36
N VAL A 57 -4.84 -7.57 1.35
CA VAL A 57 -4.64 -6.14 1.11
C VAL A 57 -5.84 -5.42 1.70
N ALA A 58 -5.60 -4.54 2.67
CA ALA A 58 -6.66 -3.82 3.38
C ALA A 58 -6.36 -2.34 3.44
N ARG A 59 -7.36 -1.51 3.15
CA ARG A 59 -7.34 -0.10 3.54
C ARG A 59 -7.51 0.02 5.05
N THR A 60 -6.88 1.00 5.65
CA THR A 60 -6.96 1.26 7.07
C THR A 60 -8.26 1.96 7.46
N SER A 61 -8.50 2.04 8.77
CA SER A 61 -9.58 2.87 9.30
C SER A 61 -9.24 4.36 9.15
N HIS A 62 -10.27 5.22 9.07
CA HIS A 62 -10.06 6.67 9.05
C HIS A 62 -9.24 7.19 10.25
N HIS A 63 -9.31 6.49 11.40
CA HIS A 63 -8.46 6.80 12.54
C HIS A 63 -6.98 6.51 12.26
N ASP A 64 -6.66 5.35 11.68
CA ASP A 64 -5.27 4.98 11.38
C ASP A 64 -4.69 5.82 10.22
N ASP A 65 -5.50 6.20 9.24
CA ASP A 65 -5.13 7.21 8.25
C ASP A 65 -4.83 8.58 8.92
N ALA A 66 -5.80 9.16 9.63
CA ALA A 66 -5.65 10.51 10.18
C ALA A 66 -4.59 10.64 11.29
N VAL A 67 -4.41 9.60 12.11
CA VAL A 67 -3.52 9.63 13.28
C VAL A 67 -2.19 8.93 13.01
N ASN A 68 -2.22 7.79 12.33
CA ASN A 68 -1.04 6.96 12.12
C ASN A 68 -0.45 7.10 10.71
N HIS A 69 -1.13 7.83 9.80
CA HIS A 69 -0.75 8.04 8.41
C HIS A 69 -0.35 6.73 7.75
N VAL A 70 -1.31 5.80 7.73
CA VAL A 70 -1.23 4.54 7.01
C VAL A 70 -2.53 4.40 6.25
N ASP A 71 -2.45 4.27 4.93
CA ASP A 71 -3.61 4.17 4.05
C ASP A 71 -3.91 2.71 3.70
N THR A 72 -2.87 1.97 3.33
CA THR A 72 -2.97 0.57 2.91
C THR A 72 -2.03 -0.32 3.73
N MET A 73 -2.47 -1.55 3.99
CA MET A 73 -1.71 -2.55 4.73
C MET A 73 -1.67 -3.89 4.01
N LEU A 74 -0.55 -4.60 4.16
CA LEU A 74 -0.38 -5.97 3.68
C LEU A 74 -0.25 -6.93 4.86
N LEU A 75 -1.17 -7.88 4.94
CA LEU A 75 -1.15 -8.98 5.90
C LEU A 75 -0.86 -10.29 5.18
N ASP A 76 0.13 -11.04 5.63
CA ASP A 76 0.45 -12.35 5.08
C ASP A 76 -0.62 -13.39 5.47
N LYS A 77 -1.19 -14.08 4.48
CA LYS A 77 -2.23 -15.09 4.72
C LYS A 77 -1.70 -16.37 5.34
N GLU A 78 -0.42 -16.68 5.15
CA GLU A 78 0.21 -17.89 5.66
C GLU A 78 0.36 -17.80 7.18
N ASN A 79 1.09 -16.79 7.66
CA ASN A 79 1.42 -16.61 9.08
C ASN A 79 0.52 -15.61 9.82
N GLY A 80 -0.32 -14.85 9.11
CA GLY A 80 -1.25 -13.90 9.72
C GLY A 80 -0.60 -12.64 10.28
N HIS A 81 0.63 -12.32 9.88
CA HIS A 81 1.36 -11.14 10.35
C HIS A 81 1.29 -9.97 9.37
N LEU A 82 1.25 -8.77 9.94
CA LEU A 82 1.29 -7.53 9.15
C LEU A 82 2.71 -7.35 8.62
N ILE A 83 2.88 -7.21 7.31
CA ILE A 83 4.20 -7.14 6.69
C ILE A 83 4.66 -5.69 6.61
N CYS A 84 3.82 -4.84 6.03
CA CYS A 84 4.10 -3.41 5.87
C CYS A 84 2.83 -2.59 5.76
N ALA A 85 3.04 -1.29 5.77
CA ALA A 85 2.07 -0.23 5.59
C ALA A 85 2.50 0.66 4.43
N PHE A 86 1.54 1.23 3.71
CA PHE A 86 1.76 2.23 2.67
C PHE A 86 1.06 3.54 3.03
N ASP A 87 1.66 4.61 2.55
CA ASP A 87 1.14 5.97 2.64
C ASP A 87 1.20 6.58 1.22
N GLU A 88 0.05 6.91 0.64
CA GLU A 88 -0.05 7.41 -0.72
C GLU A 88 0.10 8.93 -0.81
N VAL A 89 0.89 9.40 -1.78
CA VAL A 89 1.17 10.83 -1.98
C VAL A 89 0.84 11.22 -3.41
N SER A 90 -0.12 12.13 -3.57
CA SER A 90 -0.36 12.80 -4.84
C SER A 90 0.75 13.78 -5.15
N ASP A 91 1.40 13.58 -6.30
CA ASP A 91 2.41 14.43 -6.94
C ASP A 91 3.86 14.32 -6.42
N ILE A 92 4.74 13.91 -7.32
CA ILE A 92 6.18 13.73 -7.12
C ILE A 92 6.93 15.08 -7.17
N ASN A 93 6.32 16.12 -7.76
CA ASN A 93 6.96 17.42 -7.97
C ASN A 93 6.63 18.47 -6.90
N ASP A 94 5.77 18.13 -5.93
CA ASP A 94 5.39 19.06 -4.88
C ASP A 94 6.36 18.99 -3.69
N ARG A 95 6.50 20.10 -2.97
CA ARG A 95 7.21 20.16 -1.68
C ARG A 95 6.72 19.09 -0.71
N PHE A 96 5.43 18.76 -0.76
CA PHE A 96 4.82 17.69 0.04
C PHE A 96 5.47 16.32 -0.19
N TYR A 97 5.97 16.01 -1.39
CA TYR A 97 6.68 14.76 -1.67
C TYR A 97 7.95 14.64 -0.82
N SER A 98 8.77 15.69 -0.79
CA SER A 98 10.02 15.71 -0.02
C SER A 98 9.78 15.67 1.49
N GLU A 99 8.74 16.38 1.96
CA GLU A 99 8.33 16.37 3.37
C GLU A 99 7.84 14.97 3.78
N LYS A 100 7.08 14.29 2.90
CA LYS A 100 6.59 12.94 3.18
C LYS A 100 7.70 11.90 3.16
N GLN A 101 8.58 11.93 2.17
CA GLN A 101 9.75 11.04 2.11
C GLN A 101 10.56 11.14 3.41
N LYS A 102 10.78 12.37 3.89
CA LYS A 102 11.44 12.61 5.17
C LYS A 102 10.62 12.06 6.34
N ALA A 103 9.32 12.31 6.40
CA ALA A 103 8.46 11.83 7.47
C ALA A 103 8.41 10.30 7.57
N VAL A 104 8.34 9.60 6.43
CA VAL A 104 8.39 8.13 6.36
C VAL A 104 9.74 7.62 6.84
N MET A 105 10.84 8.23 6.41
CA MET A 105 12.18 7.88 6.86
C MET A 105 12.36 8.11 8.37
N ASP A 106 11.98 9.28 8.87
CA ASP A 106 12.02 9.63 10.30
C ASP A 106 11.18 8.65 11.14
N ARG A 107 10.03 8.19 10.63
CA ARG A 107 9.18 7.22 11.32
C ARG A 107 9.82 5.85 11.36
N ASN A 108 10.33 5.35 10.25
CA ASN A 108 11.01 4.06 10.20
C ASN A 108 12.26 4.04 11.09
N THR A 109 13.09 5.09 11.06
CA THR A 109 14.28 5.20 11.91
C THR A 109 13.94 5.27 13.42
N ARG A 110 12.76 5.78 13.78
CA ARG A 110 12.22 5.73 15.16
C ARG A 110 11.57 4.40 15.53
N GLY A 111 11.68 3.38 14.67
CA GLY A 111 11.21 2.04 14.94
C GLY A 111 9.93 1.64 14.20
N GLY A 112 9.46 2.43 13.23
CA GLY A 112 8.33 2.11 12.36
C GLY A 112 7.00 2.73 12.78
N SER A 113 5.95 2.40 12.02
CA SER A 113 4.57 2.79 12.31
C SER A 113 3.91 1.86 13.32
N ASN A 114 2.92 2.38 14.02
CA ASN A 114 2.02 1.61 14.88
C ASN A 114 0.60 1.74 14.33
N VAL A 115 -0.11 0.62 14.21
CA VAL A 115 -1.50 0.57 13.75
C VAL A 115 -2.35 0.03 14.88
N LYS A 116 -3.40 0.75 15.25
CA LYS A 116 -4.25 0.38 16.38
C LYS A 116 -5.29 -0.65 15.99
N TYR A 117 -5.90 -0.50 14.82
CA TYR A 117 -6.98 -1.36 14.33
C TYR A 117 -6.54 -2.19 13.13
N ALA A 118 -5.37 -2.82 13.22
CA ALA A 118 -4.93 -3.78 12.21
C ALA A 118 -5.74 -5.08 12.29
N LEU A 119 -5.44 -5.97 11.36
CA LEU A 119 -6.02 -7.31 11.29
C LEU A 119 -4.98 -8.35 11.69
N ARG A 120 -5.43 -9.45 12.29
CA ARG A 120 -4.62 -10.65 12.50
C ARG A 120 -5.44 -11.88 12.14
N LEU A 121 -4.81 -12.84 11.47
CA LEU A 121 -5.38 -14.16 11.30
C LEU A 121 -5.05 -15.03 12.52
N LYS A 122 -6.06 -15.68 13.07
CA LYS A 122 -5.93 -16.68 14.13
C LYS A 122 -6.56 -17.98 13.69
N ASP A 123 -5.91 -19.08 14.00
CA ASP A 123 -6.50 -20.41 13.87
C ASP A 123 -7.45 -20.66 15.06
N ILE A 124 -8.72 -20.90 14.75
CA ILE A 124 -9.76 -21.27 15.71
C ILE A 124 -10.34 -22.60 15.25
N GLY A 125 -9.86 -23.69 15.85
CA GLY A 125 -10.09 -25.05 15.33
C GLY A 125 -9.49 -25.18 13.93
N ASP A 126 -10.25 -25.72 12.98
CA ASP A 126 -9.82 -25.91 11.59
C ASP A 126 -10.07 -24.68 10.69
N LYS A 127 -10.37 -23.52 11.29
CA LYS A 127 -10.72 -22.28 10.54
C LYS A 127 -9.76 -21.15 10.87
N LYS A 128 -9.29 -20.46 9.82
CA LYS A 128 -8.65 -19.15 9.94
C LYS A 128 -9.71 -18.06 10.13
N VAL A 129 -9.61 -17.32 11.22
CA VAL A 129 -10.52 -16.22 11.56
C VAL A 129 -9.74 -14.91 11.59
N VAL A 130 -10.28 -13.89 10.92
CA VAL A 130 -9.76 -12.53 10.98
C VAL A 130 -10.26 -11.87 12.26
N THR A 131 -9.35 -11.37 13.09
CA THR A 131 -9.67 -10.65 14.32
C THR A 131 -8.96 -9.29 14.35
N PRO A 132 -9.59 -8.25 14.93
CA PRO A 132 -8.90 -6.98 15.19
C PRO A 132 -7.67 -7.19 16.07
N ALA A 133 -6.56 -6.53 15.73
CA ALA A 133 -5.33 -6.55 16.52
C ALA A 133 -4.53 -5.26 16.31
N GLY A 134 -3.84 -4.80 17.34
CA GLY A 134 -2.80 -3.78 17.18
C GLY A 134 -1.54 -4.38 16.55
N ALA A 135 -0.79 -3.58 15.81
CA ALA A 135 0.47 -3.98 15.22
C ALA A 135 1.49 -2.84 15.35
N GLU A 136 2.66 -3.14 15.90
CA GLU A 136 3.74 -2.18 16.15
C GLU A 136 4.99 -2.51 15.34
N HIS A 137 5.83 -1.50 15.13
CA HIS A 137 7.09 -1.62 14.38
C HIS A 137 6.87 -2.05 12.93
N ILE A 138 5.89 -1.43 12.27
CA ILE A 138 5.52 -1.72 10.89
C ILE A 138 6.39 -0.87 9.96
N PRO A 139 7.11 -1.47 9.00
CA PRO A 139 7.74 -0.72 7.94
C PRO A 139 6.69 0.09 7.17
N LEU A 140 6.93 1.39 7.06
CA LEU A 140 6.12 2.29 6.26
C LEU A 140 6.84 2.60 4.95
N PHE A 141 6.13 2.52 3.85
CA PHE A 141 6.62 2.97 2.55
C PHE A 141 5.67 4.01 1.99
N TYR A 142 6.20 4.92 1.17
CA TYR A 142 5.34 5.83 0.41
C TYR A 142 5.22 5.40 -1.05
N ILE A 143 4.07 5.67 -1.65
CA ILE A 143 3.81 5.50 -3.08
C ILE A 143 3.43 6.86 -3.66
N ALA A 144 4.03 7.21 -4.80
CA ALA A 144 3.75 8.46 -5.47
C ALA A 144 3.68 8.25 -6.98
N LEU A 145 2.79 8.99 -7.64
CA LEU A 145 2.70 9.07 -9.10
C LEU A 145 2.40 10.51 -9.50
N SER A 146 2.75 10.88 -10.73
CA SER A 146 2.31 12.16 -11.28
C SER A 146 0.81 12.12 -11.59
N SER A 147 0.13 13.26 -11.46
CA SER A 147 -1.32 13.39 -11.72
C SER A 147 -1.74 12.82 -13.07
N ASN A 148 -0.92 13.01 -14.12
CA ASN A 148 -1.23 12.48 -15.45
C ASN A 148 -1.27 10.94 -15.47
N ILE A 149 -0.29 10.30 -14.83
CA ILE A 149 -0.22 8.83 -14.74
C ILE A 149 -1.33 8.29 -13.84
N ILE A 150 -1.67 8.98 -12.74
CA ILE A 150 -2.79 8.60 -11.85
C ILE A 150 -4.10 8.57 -12.65
N ARG A 151 -4.43 9.69 -13.33
CA ARG A 151 -5.67 9.80 -14.08
C ARG A 151 -5.75 8.84 -15.25
N GLU A 152 -4.65 8.66 -15.97
CA GLU A 152 -4.57 7.68 -17.04
C GLU A 152 -4.70 6.24 -16.50
N GLY A 153 -4.10 5.97 -15.34
CA GLY A 153 -4.16 4.68 -14.66
C GLY A 153 -5.59 4.31 -14.30
N VAL A 154 -6.31 5.21 -13.65
CA VAL A 154 -7.72 5.03 -13.30
C VAL A 154 -8.61 4.85 -14.54
N ARG A 155 -8.40 5.63 -15.61
CA ARG A 155 -9.18 5.50 -16.86
C ARG A 155 -8.93 4.19 -17.60
N LYS A 156 -7.70 3.69 -17.57
CA LYS A 156 -7.30 2.46 -18.29
C LYS A 156 -7.42 1.20 -17.43
N PHE A 157 -7.73 1.34 -16.14
CA PHE A 157 -7.92 0.23 -15.25
C PHE A 157 -9.10 -0.62 -15.71
N LYS A 158 -8.89 -1.93 -15.84
CA LYS A 158 -9.93 -2.84 -16.36
C LYS A 158 -10.85 -3.34 -15.26
N ASP A 159 -10.29 -4.09 -14.33
CA ASP A 159 -10.96 -4.71 -13.20
C ASP A 159 -9.89 -5.19 -12.19
N ALA A 160 -10.24 -5.35 -10.90
CA ALA A 160 -9.29 -5.66 -9.83
C ALA A 160 -8.93 -7.14 -9.70
N HIS A 161 -9.60 -8.03 -10.42
CA HIS A 161 -9.49 -9.48 -10.24
C HIS A 161 -9.05 -10.25 -11.50
N GLY A 162 -8.82 -9.54 -12.59
CA GLY A 162 -8.50 -10.05 -13.91
C GLY A 162 -7.05 -9.80 -14.30
N GLU A 163 -6.77 -10.02 -15.58
CA GLU A 163 -5.43 -9.86 -16.13
C GLU A 163 -4.97 -8.40 -16.11
N GLN A 164 -3.65 -8.22 -15.99
CA GLN A 164 -3.07 -6.89 -16.07
C GLN A 164 -2.96 -6.40 -17.51
N SER A 165 -3.34 -5.14 -17.73
CA SER A 165 -2.87 -4.43 -18.92
C SER A 165 -1.37 -4.11 -18.83
N ASP A 166 -0.72 -3.87 -19.97
CA ASP A 166 0.70 -3.50 -19.96
C ASP A 166 0.96 -2.21 -19.19
N PHE A 167 -0.01 -1.28 -19.20
CA PHE A 167 0.08 -0.05 -18.41
C PHE A 167 -0.02 -0.31 -16.90
N GLU A 168 -0.91 -1.22 -16.48
CA GLU A 168 -1.01 -1.64 -15.08
C GLU A 168 0.29 -2.36 -14.62
N LYS A 169 0.90 -3.16 -15.49
CA LYS A 169 2.21 -3.79 -15.21
C LYS A 169 3.31 -2.75 -15.04
N GLN A 170 3.34 -1.71 -15.88
CA GLN A 170 4.31 -0.62 -15.78
C GLN A 170 4.17 0.15 -14.46
N ILE A 171 2.94 0.52 -14.08
CA ILE A 171 2.69 1.23 -12.82
C ILE A 171 3.08 0.35 -11.63
N PHE A 172 2.66 -0.91 -11.62
CA PHE A 172 3.00 -1.83 -10.53
C PHE A 172 4.51 -2.08 -10.46
N GLY A 173 5.18 -2.29 -11.59
CA GLY A 173 6.64 -2.43 -11.65
C GLY A 173 7.34 -1.20 -11.07
N TYR A 174 6.87 0.00 -11.40
CA TYR A 174 7.37 1.24 -10.79
C TYR A 174 7.18 1.27 -9.27
N PHE A 175 6.03 0.83 -8.73
CA PHE A 175 5.84 0.71 -7.27
C PHE A 175 6.85 -0.23 -6.63
N ILE A 176 7.07 -1.40 -7.23
CA ILE A 176 8.02 -2.40 -6.73
C ILE A 176 9.44 -1.85 -6.74
N GLU A 177 9.85 -1.11 -7.78
CA GLU A 177 11.17 -0.46 -7.82
C GLU A 177 11.29 0.66 -6.78
N SER A 178 10.27 1.49 -6.60
CA SER A 178 10.24 2.54 -5.58
C SER A 178 10.36 1.97 -4.16
N ILE A 179 9.57 0.95 -3.84
CA ILE A 179 9.63 0.24 -2.55
C ILE A 179 11.02 -0.37 -2.36
N SER A 180 11.56 -1.03 -3.39
CA SER A 180 12.89 -1.63 -3.33
C SER A 180 13.99 -0.59 -3.02
N ALA A 181 13.91 0.60 -3.60
CA ALA A 181 14.84 1.69 -3.32
C ALA A 181 14.70 2.20 -1.87
N GLN A 182 13.46 2.32 -1.37
CA GLN A 182 13.20 2.70 0.03
C GLN A 182 13.76 1.67 1.02
N ILE A 183 13.59 0.37 0.75
CA ILE A 183 14.19 -0.72 1.55
C ILE A 183 15.72 -0.58 1.61
N GLN A 184 16.37 -0.35 0.46
CA GLN A 184 17.82 -0.16 0.41
C GLN A 184 18.25 1.08 1.22
N GLY A 185 17.51 2.17 1.13
CA GLY A 185 17.74 3.36 1.96
C GLY A 185 17.68 3.05 3.46
N LEU A 186 16.68 2.29 3.89
CA LEU A 186 16.55 1.85 5.29
C LEU A 186 17.67 0.90 5.73
N GLU A 187 18.13 0.02 4.85
CA GLU A 187 19.27 -0.86 5.14
C GLU A 187 20.59 -0.08 5.31
N LEU A 188 20.75 1.05 4.62
CA LEU A 188 21.87 1.96 4.83
C LEU A 188 21.76 2.68 6.17
N GLU A 189 20.57 3.19 6.51
CA GLU A 189 20.32 3.85 7.80
C GLU A 189 20.46 2.90 9.00
N ASP A 190 20.09 1.63 8.86
CA ASP A 190 20.27 0.59 9.89
C ASP A 190 21.73 0.46 10.33
N ARG A 191 22.66 0.63 9.39
CA ARG A 191 24.11 0.59 9.68
C ARG A 191 24.57 1.75 10.56
N LEU A 192 23.82 2.85 10.57
CA LEU A 192 24.14 4.08 11.29
C LEU A 192 23.37 4.20 12.60
N THR A 193 22.10 3.79 12.62
CA THR A 193 21.18 4.05 13.73
C THR A 193 20.72 2.80 14.48
N SER A 194 21.01 1.60 13.95
CA SER A 194 20.50 0.32 14.46
C SER A 194 18.98 0.31 14.60
N LEU A 195 18.28 0.00 13.52
CA LEU A 195 16.82 -0.08 13.50
C LEU A 195 16.29 -1.06 14.54
N ASN A 196 15.04 -0.85 14.96
CA ASN A 196 14.35 -1.76 15.86
C ASN A 196 14.39 -3.21 15.29
N PRO A 197 14.72 -4.24 16.10
CA PRO A 197 14.86 -5.62 15.61
C PRO A 197 13.60 -6.17 14.92
N LYS A 198 12.40 -5.82 15.42
CA LYS A 198 11.13 -6.28 14.86
C LYS A 198 10.79 -5.57 13.55
N LEU A 199 11.15 -4.29 13.44
CA LEU A 199 11.07 -3.55 12.18
C LEU A 199 11.98 -4.21 11.13
N LYS A 200 13.21 -4.52 11.51
CA LYS A 200 14.21 -5.17 10.64
C LYS A 200 13.77 -6.54 10.17
N GLU A 201 13.22 -7.36 11.06
CA GLU A 201 12.66 -8.67 10.70
C GLU A 201 11.56 -8.54 9.62
N ARG A 202 10.61 -7.61 9.81
CA ARG A 202 9.54 -7.35 8.84
C ARG A 202 10.09 -6.80 7.52
N LEU A 203 11.06 -5.89 7.59
CA LEU A 203 11.73 -5.32 6.41
C LEU A 203 12.42 -6.41 5.57
N LEU A 204 13.14 -7.33 6.21
CA LEU A 204 13.79 -8.47 5.54
C LEU A 204 12.77 -9.46 4.97
N GLY A 205 11.67 -9.72 5.69
CA GLY A 205 10.56 -10.52 5.20
C GLY A 205 9.96 -9.91 3.93
N PHE A 206 9.69 -8.61 3.95
CA PHE A 206 9.12 -7.91 2.80
C PHE A 206 10.10 -7.81 1.62
N LYS A 207 11.38 -7.58 1.89
CA LYS A 207 12.42 -7.57 0.84
C LYS A 207 12.44 -8.86 0.03
N LYS A 208 12.36 -10.02 0.69
CA LYS A 208 12.30 -11.33 -0.01
C LYS A 208 11.08 -11.43 -0.93
N ILE A 209 9.94 -10.91 -0.50
CA ILE A 209 8.71 -10.87 -1.31
C ILE A 209 8.94 -9.99 -2.55
N ILE A 210 9.47 -8.78 -2.36
CA ILE A 210 9.79 -7.85 -3.45
C ILE A 210 10.78 -8.45 -4.44
N GLU A 211 11.84 -9.11 -3.98
CA GLU A 211 12.82 -9.78 -4.84
C GLU A 211 12.20 -10.93 -5.65
N GLY A 212 11.30 -11.72 -5.04
CA GLY A 212 10.56 -12.77 -5.73
C GLY A 212 9.66 -12.24 -6.85
N LEU A 213 9.02 -11.08 -6.64
CA LEU A 213 8.19 -10.43 -7.66
C LEU A 213 9.01 -9.93 -8.86
N LYS A 214 10.25 -9.50 -8.65
CA LYS A 214 11.15 -9.07 -9.74
C LYS A 214 11.64 -10.23 -10.61
N GLN A 215 11.74 -11.44 -10.06
CA GLN A 215 12.22 -12.62 -10.78
C GLN A 215 11.11 -13.32 -11.58
N GLY A 216 9.84 -13.05 -11.25
CA GLY A 216 8.67 -13.65 -11.92
C GLY A 216 8.06 -12.80 -13.03
N ASN A 217 8.62 -11.62 -13.33
CA ASN A 217 8.19 -10.71 -14.39
C ASN A 217 9.14 -10.73 -15.59
#